data_AF-A0A2M7VPT6-F1
#
_entry.id   AF-A0A2M7VPT6-F1
#
_cell.length_a   1.000
_cell.length_b   1.000
_cell.length_c   1.000
_cell.angle_alpha   90.00
_cell.angle_beta   90.00
_cell.angle_gamma   90.00
#
_symmetry.space_group_name_H-M   'P 1'
#
loop_
_entity.id
_entity.type
_entity.pdbx_description
1 polymer ?
#
loop_
_entity_poly.entity_id
_entity_poly.type
_entity_poly.pdbx_seq_one_letter_code
_entity_poly.pdbx_strand_id
1 'polypeptide(L)'
;MNANDHQQKPKDEEVDLGGLFMLIGNGFKKLFNFIGGLFVSLFNFLIIVLLFIRHHFIVLILSLIIGGVLGFYSEDGKKSYAATMVIKPNLNSARQLYNNVAYFNDLAAQKEFSTLSVIFNLSNEEAKSLATFTIEPIISYSLNVEAYNDFVRYSDTTTVKQVEFKDFVKNQIKYDYKFHEIKVEANNNKVFSKLKAGLIASFYNNDYLVSLKNAKALNIETDEKRTNKNLEQADSLRQVYNKVLLLEANKPFSGTNIDMAQGKDKRNKELELFNTQDLYRDKLIAINNDKAENQNIINVVSDFNKLGTKTNVIYRKPGTYAFMLFGLTFLGLLLVELNKYLKTYKKP
;
A
#
# COMPACT_ATOMS: atom_id res chain seq x y z
N MET A 1 62.48 -59.71 6.32
CA MET A 1 63.83 -59.28 6.75
C MET A 1 64.51 -58.76 5.49
N ASN A 2 64.85 -57.48 5.31
CA ASN A 2 65.41 -56.53 6.26
C ASN A 2 64.73 -55.15 6.18
N ALA A 3 64.53 -54.60 7.37
CA ALA A 3 64.28 -53.19 7.62
C ALA A 3 65.59 -52.41 7.50
N ASN A 4 65.50 -51.13 7.13
CA ASN A 4 66.27 -50.11 7.82
C ASN A 4 65.57 -48.77 7.66
N ASP A 5 65.03 -48.33 8.79
CA ASP A 5 64.42 -47.04 9.04
C ASP A 5 65.51 -46.11 9.58
N HIS A 6 65.67 -44.94 8.99
CA HIS A 6 66.41 -43.83 9.61
C HIS A 6 65.63 -42.53 9.37
N GLN A 7 64.80 -42.19 10.34
CA GLN A 7 64.33 -40.84 10.56
C GLN A 7 65.49 -39.94 11.02
N GLN A 8 65.69 -38.80 10.35
CA GLN A 8 66.39 -37.64 10.91
C GLN A 8 65.48 -36.40 10.82
N LYS A 9 65.37 -35.70 11.96
CA LYS A 9 64.62 -34.45 12.18
C LYS A 9 65.37 -33.23 11.61
N PRO A 10 64.69 -32.07 11.46
CA PRO A 10 64.97 -31.08 10.43
C PRO A 10 66.19 -30.21 10.77
N LYS A 11 67.02 -29.92 9.77
CA LYS A 11 67.96 -28.80 9.82
C LYS A 11 67.28 -27.61 9.18
N ASP A 12 67.27 -26.50 9.92
CA ASP A 12 66.88 -25.17 9.47
C ASP A 12 67.48 -24.90 8.09
N GLU A 13 66.62 -24.95 7.08
CA GLU A 13 66.90 -24.37 5.77
C GLU A 13 67.01 -22.86 6.00
N GLU A 14 68.24 -22.35 6.00
CA GLU A 14 68.48 -20.98 5.55
C GLU A 14 67.65 -20.82 4.29
N VAL A 15 66.62 -19.97 4.36
CA VAL A 15 65.77 -19.69 3.22
C VAL A 15 66.68 -19.04 2.17
N ASP A 16 67.23 -19.86 1.29
CA ASP A 16 68.12 -19.43 0.22
C ASP A 16 67.30 -18.49 -0.67
N LEU A 17 67.52 -17.19 -0.45
CA LEU A 17 66.80 -16.13 -1.12
C LEU A 17 66.94 -16.30 -2.64
N GLY A 18 68.06 -16.83 -3.14
CA GLY A 18 68.26 -17.13 -4.57
C GLY A 18 67.30 -18.21 -5.09
N GLY A 19 67.14 -19.29 -4.32
CA GLY A 19 66.14 -20.33 -4.60
C GLY A 19 64.71 -19.79 -4.54
N LEU A 20 64.42 -18.92 -3.58
CA LEU A 20 63.11 -18.29 -3.41
C LEU A 20 62.80 -17.30 -4.56
N PHE A 21 63.78 -16.51 -5.01
CA PHE A 21 63.65 -15.64 -6.20
C PHE A 21 63.46 -16.45 -7.49
N MET A 22 64.13 -17.58 -7.65
CA MET A 22 63.95 -18.45 -8.82
C MET A 22 62.58 -19.15 -8.82
N LEU A 23 62.09 -19.55 -7.64
CA LEU A 23 60.75 -20.14 -7.47
C LEU A 23 59.65 -19.11 -7.72
N ILE A 24 59.81 -17.87 -7.24
CA ILE A 24 58.93 -16.73 -7.54
C ILE A 24 58.96 -16.40 -9.03
N GLY A 25 60.14 -16.31 -9.66
CA GLY A 25 60.28 -16.03 -11.09
C GLY A 25 59.61 -17.10 -11.98
N ASN A 26 59.75 -18.37 -11.62
CA ASN A 26 59.05 -19.47 -12.28
C ASN A 26 57.53 -19.44 -12.03
N GLY A 27 57.09 -18.98 -10.86
CA GLY A 27 55.69 -18.73 -10.54
C GLY A 27 55.08 -17.64 -11.43
N PHE A 28 55.74 -16.49 -11.54
CA PHE A 28 55.31 -15.40 -12.44
C PHE A 28 55.31 -15.83 -13.91
N LYS A 29 56.30 -16.59 -14.37
CA LYS A 29 56.34 -17.12 -15.75
C LYS A 29 55.13 -18.02 -16.04
N LYS A 30 54.74 -18.90 -15.11
CA LYS A 30 53.53 -19.73 -15.24
C LYS A 30 52.25 -18.89 -15.24
N LEU A 31 52.18 -17.87 -14.38
CA LEU A 31 51.04 -16.94 -14.33
C LEU A 31 50.86 -16.17 -15.65
N PHE A 32 51.93 -15.59 -16.19
CA PHE A 32 51.86 -14.86 -17.47
C PHE A 32 51.57 -15.80 -18.65
N ASN A 33 52.08 -17.02 -18.66
CA ASN A 33 51.72 -18.01 -19.68
C ASN A 33 50.25 -18.43 -19.58
N PHE A 34 49.70 -18.56 -18.37
CA PHE A 34 48.28 -18.84 -18.15
C PHE A 34 47.40 -17.68 -18.63
N ILE A 35 47.73 -16.44 -18.25
CA ILE A 35 47.02 -15.23 -18.69
C ILE A 35 47.11 -15.09 -20.22
N GLY A 36 48.30 -15.26 -20.80
CA GLY A 36 48.49 -15.24 -22.26
C GLY A 36 47.66 -16.31 -22.97
N GLY A 37 47.61 -17.53 -22.42
CA GLY A 37 46.76 -18.61 -22.91
C GLY A 37 45.27 -18.28 -22.86
N LEU A 38 44.80 -17.64 -21.78
CA LEU A 38 43.41 -17.17 -21.67
C LEU A 38 43.08 -16.11 -22.71
N PHE A 39 43.96 -15.13 -22.94
CA PHE A 39 43.75 -14.09 -23.96
C PHE A 39 43.68 -14.68 -25.36
N VAL A 40 44.57 -15.63 -25.70
CA VAL A 40 44.54 -16.31 -27.00
C VAL A 40 43.27 -17.14 -27.16
N SER A 41 42.86 -17.88 -26.11
CA SER A 41 41.63 -18.67 -26.13
C SER A 41 40.39 -17.78 -26.28
N LEU A 42 40.34 -16.63 -25.58
CA LEU A 42 39.24 -15.68 -25.66
C LEU A 42 39.18 -15.04 -27.05
N PHE A 43 40.33 -14.68 -27.63
CA PHE A 43 40.40 -14.12 -28.98
C PHE A 43 39.94 -15.14 -30.03
N ASN A 44 40.39 -16.39 -29.93
CA ASN A 44 39.92 -17.46 -30.82
C ASN A 44 38.42 -17.72 -30.67
N PHE A 45 37.90 -17.74 -29.44
CA PHE A 45 36.47 -17.84 -29.18
C PHE A 45 35.70 -16.68 -29.83
N LEU A 46 36.18 -15.45 -29.70
CA LEU A 46 35.58 -14.27 -30.34
C LEU A 46 35.55 -14.39 -31.86
N ILE A 47 36.65 -14.85 -32.48
CA ILE A 47 36.72 -15.08 -33.93
C ILE A 47 35.69 -16.15 -34.37
N ILE A 48 35.56 -17.24 -33.62
CA ILE A 48 34.56 -18.29 -33.91
C ILE A 48 33.13 -17.71 -33.82
N VAL A 49 32.83 -16.93 -32.79
CA VAL A 49 31.53 -16.26 -32.64
C VAL A 49 31.27 -15.29 -33.79
N LEU A 50 32.26 -14.50 -34.20
CA LEU A 50 32.13 -13.59 -35.35
C LEU A 50 31.91 -14.33 -36.67
N LEU A 51 32.59 -15.46 -36.88
CA LEU A 51 32.40 -16.32 -38.05
C LEU A 51 31.00 -16.94 -38.06
N PHE A 52 30.50 -17.39 -36.91
CA PHE A 52 29.14 -17.90 -36.76
C PHE A 52 28.09 -16.83 -37.10
N ILE A 53 28.24 -15.63 -36.53
CA ILE A 53 27.35 -14.49 -36.81
C ILE A 53 27.41 -14.14 -38.30
N ARG A 54 28.59 -14.15 -38.92
CA ARG A 54 28.76 -13.90 -40.36
C ARG A 54 28.06 -14.96 -41.21
N HIS A 55 28.17 -16.24 -40.83
CA HIS A 55 27.55 -17.33 -41.57
C HIS A 55 26.01 -17.28 -41.52
N HIS A 56 25.44 -16.95 -40.36
CA HIS A 56 24.00 -16.88 -40.14
C HIS A 56 23.41 -15.47 -40.17
N PHE A 57 24.17 -14.50 -40.69
CA PHE A 57 23.84 -13.07 -40.61
C PHE A 57 22.43 -12.73 -41.11
N ILE A 58 22.04 -13.32 -42.24
CA ILE A 58 20.73 -13.09 -42.87
C ILE A 58 19.60 -13.59 -41.96
N VAL A 59 19.73 -14.80 -41.40
CA VAL A 59 18.71 -15.40 -40.53
C VAL A 59 18.58 -14.61 -39.23
N LEU A 60 19.69 -14.16 -38.67
CA LEU A 60 19.72 -13.33 -37.46
C LEU A 60 19.07 -11.95 -37.69
N ILE A 61 19.36 -11.28 -38.81
CA ILE A 61 18.69 -10.02 -39.17
C ILE A 61 17.20 -10.24 -39.38
N LEU A 62 16.81 -11.31 -40.08
CA LEU A 62 15.41 -11.60 -40.32
C LEU A 62 14.65 -11.82 -39.01
N SER A 63 15.29 -12.48 -38.03
CA SER A 63 14.70 -12.67 -36.70
C SER A 63 14.52 -11.35 -35.93
N LEU A 64 15.44 -10.38 -36.08
CA LEU A 64 15.29 -9.04 -35.51
C LEU A 64 14.13 -8.28 -36.16
N ILE A 65 13.99 -8.36 -37.48
CA ILE A 65 12.90 -7.70 -38.21
C ILE A 65 11.56 -8.31 -37.80
N ILE A 66 11.43 -9.64 -37.83
CA ILE A 66 10.20 -10.33 -37.44
C ILE A 66 9.85 -10.04 -35.98
N GLY A 67 10.84 -10.11 -35.07
CA GLY A 67 10.60 -9.79 -33.67
C GLY A 67 10.30 -8.31 -33.42
N GLY A 68 10.85 -7.41 -34.23
CA GLY A 68 10.50 -5.98 -34.22
C GLY A 68 9.07 -5.73 -34.69
N VAL A 69 8.63 -6.41 -35.77
CA VAL A 69 7.25 -6.34 -36.27
C VAL A 69 6.27 -6.91 -35.25
N LEU A 70 6.55 -8.10 -34.72
CA LEU A 70 5.72 -8.70 -33.65
C LEU A 70 5.68 -7.82 -32.40
N GLY A 71 6.81 -7.22 -32.03
CA GLY A 71 6.89 -6.28 -30.92
C GLY A 71 6.12 -4.98 -31.16
N PHE A 72 6.04 -4.51 -32.40
CA PHE A 72 5.28 -3.32 -32.78
C PHE A 72 3.76 -3.55 -32.72
N TYR A 73 3.30 -4.74 -33.15
CA TYR A 73 1.90 -5.12 -33.09
C TYR A 73 1.45 -5.68 -31.74
N SER A 74 2.39 -5.94 -30.81
CA SER A 74 2.03 -6.33 -29.45
C SER A 74 1.29 -5.18 -28.77
N GLU A 75 0.07 -5.45 -28.30
CA GLU A 75 -0.88 -4.48 -27.74
C GLU A 75 -0.42 -3.74 -26.46
N ASP A 76 0.83 -3.96 -26.02
CA ASP A 76 1.45 -3.37 -24.83
C ASP A 76 1.56 -1.83 -24.89
N GLY A 77 1.27 -1.20 -26.04
CA GLY A 77 1.42 0.24 -26.30
C GLY A 77 0.16 1.11 -26.11
N LYS A 78 -0.92 0.63 -25.48
CA LYS A 78 -2.10 1.47 -25.22
C LYS A 78 -1.76 2.58 -24.21
N LYS A 79 -2.28 3.79 -24.44
CA LYS A 79 -2.09 4.92 -23.52
C LYS A 79 -2.74 4.56 -22.18
N SER A 80 -1.94 4.28 -21.17
CA SER A 80 -2.43 4.09 -19.81
C SER A 80 -2.59 5.45 -19.11
N TYR A 81 -3.75 5.64 -18.50
CA TYR A 81 -4.05 6.74 -17.61
C TYR A 81 -4.28 6.15 -16.23
N ALA A 82 -3.84 6.85 -15.18
CA ALA A 82 -4.15 6.49 -13.81
C ALA A 82 -4.91 7.61 -13.12
N ALA A 83 -5.88 7.26 -12.28
CA ALA A 83 -6.54 8.20 -11.38
C ALA A 83 -6.49 7.65 -9.95
N THR A 84 -6.28 8.54 -8.99
CA THR A 84 -6.29 8.22 -7.56
C THR A 84 -7.51 8.85 -6.89
N MET A 85 -8.06 8.15 -5.89
CA MET A 85 -9.13 8.60 -5.02
C MET A 85 -8.73 8.30 -3.58
N VAL A 86 -8.97 9.23 -2.66
CA VAL A 86 -8.74 9.03 -1.23
C VAL A 86 -10.08 8.88 -0.53
N ILE A 87 -10.21 7.79 0.23
CA ILE A 87 -11.41 7.48 1.00
C ILE A 87 -11.08 7.19 2.46
N LYS A 88 -12.07 7.46 3.31
CA LYS A 88 -12.09 7.08 4.72
C LYS A 88 -13.20 6.03 4.91
N PRO A 89 -12.87 4.74 5.07
CA PRO A 89 -13.87 3.73 5.40
C PRO A 89 -14.35 3.94 6.85
N ASN A 90 -15.66 3.87 7.05
CA ASN A 90 -16.28 3.89 8.39
C ASN A 90 -16.81 2.50 8.73
N LEU A 91 -17.35 2.33 9.94
CA LEU A 91 -18.04 1.10 10.37
C LEU A 91 -17.17 -0.18 10.20
N ASN A 92 -15.84 -0.05 10.35
CA ASN A 92 -14.87 -1.13 10.13
C ASN A 92 -14.97 -1.78 8.72
N SER A 93 -15.44 -1.03 7.72
CA SER A 93 -15.61 -1.51 6.34
C SER A 93 -14.31 -1.57 5.53
N ALA A 94 -13.16 -1.24 6.11
CA ALA A 94 -11.86 -1.27 5.43
C ALA A 94 -11.58 -2.65 4.81
N ARG A 95 -11.89 -3.76 5.49
CA ARG A 95 -11.70 -5.10 4.91
C ARG A 95 -12.59 -5.34 3.68
N GLN A 96 -13.85 -4.91 3.73
CA GLN A 96 -14.78 -5.00 2.58
C GLN A 96 -14.25 -4.19 1.40
N LEU A 97 -13.70 -3.00 1.67
CA LEU A 97 -13.12 -2.14 0.65
C LEU A 97 -11.99 -2.85 -0.12
N TYR A 98 -11.04 -3.45 0.58
CA TYR A 98 -9.96 -4.21 -0.07
C TYR A 98 -10.50 -5.42 -0.85
N ASN A 99 -11.50 -6.11 -0.32
CA ASN A 99 -12.13 -7.24 -1.01
C ASN A 99 -12.84 -6.79 -2.29
N ASN A 100 -13.53 -5.65 -2.27
CA ASN A 100 -14.20 -5.08 -3.45
C ASN A 100 -13.16 -4.70 -4.52
N VAL A 101 -12.07 -4.04 -4.12
CA VAL A 101 -10.98 -3.68 -5.05
C VAL A 101 -10.33 -4.93 -5.66
N ALA A 102 -10.05 -5.95 -4.86
CA ALA A 102 -9.53 -7.23 -5.34
C ALA A 102 -10.50 -7.89 -6.32
N TYR A 103 -11.78 -7.93 -6.00
CA TYR A 103 -12.83 -8.46 -6.87
C TYR A 103 -12.90 -7.73 -8.23
N PHE A 104 -12.82 -6.40 -8.24
CA PHE A 104 -12.78 -5.65 -9.50
C PHE A 104 -11.54 -5.96 -10.34
N ASN A 105 -10.39 -6.14 -9.67
CA ASN A 105 -9.16 -6.52 -10.34
C ASN A 105 -9.25 -7.94 -10.92
N ASP A 106 -9.87 -8.87 -10.22
CA ASP A 106 -10.10 -10.24 -10.70
C ASP A 106 -11.05 -10.26 -11.91
N LEU A 107 -12.13 -9.47 -11.89
CA LEU A 107 -13.02 -9.33 -13.04
C LEU A 107 -12.29 -8.78 -14.27
N ALA A 108 -11.40 -7.80 -14.08
CA ALA A 108 -10.59 -7.24 -15.18
C ALA A 108 -9.62 -8.30 -15.74
N ALA A 109 -8.96 -9.07 -14.85
CA ALA A 109 -8.05 -10.14 -15.24
C ALA A 109 -8.74 -11.29 -15.97
N GLN A 110 -9.96 -11.66 -15.54
CA GLN A 110 -10.79 -12.70 -16.15
C GLN A 110 -11.51 -12.23 -17.42
N LYS A 111 -11.38 -10.96 -17.80
CA LYS A 111 -12.06 -10.32 -18.95
C LYS A 111 -13.59 -10.34 -18.83
N GLU A 112 -14.12 -10.36 -17.62
CA GLU A 112 -15.55 -10.29 -17.29
C GLU A 112 -16.07 -8.84 -17.37
N PHE A 113 -15.90 -8.21 -18.53
CA PHE A 113 -16.18 -6.80 -18.75
C PHE A 113 -17.68 -6.46 -18.73
N SER A 114 -18.56 -7.42 -19.00
CA SER A 114 -20.01 -7.27 -18.85
C SER A 114 -20.39 -6.96 -17.40
N THR A 115 -19.78 -7.68 -16.45
CA THR A 115 -20.01 -7.49 -15.01
C THR A 115 -19.46 -6.14 -14.54
N LEU A 116 -18.23 -5.77 -14.96
CA LEU A 116 -17.67 -4.44 -14.68
C LEU A 116 -18.51 -3.30 -15.26
N SER A 117 -19.03 -3.49 -16.46
CA SER A 117 -19.94 -2.56 -17.14
C SER A 117 -21.20 -2.29 -16.30
N VAL A 118 -21.82 -3.34 -15.74
CA VAL A 118 -22.98 -3.21 -14.84
C VAL A 118 -22.59 -2.52 -13.52
N ILE A 119 -21.52 -2.95 -12.86
CA ILE A 119 -21.10 -2.41 -11.55
C ILE A 119 -20.81 -0.91 -11.63
N PHE A 120 -20.10 -0.47 -12.67
CA PHE A 120 -19.66 0.92 -12.83
C PHE A 120 -20.55 1.75 -13.75
N ASN A 121 -21.65 1.18 -14.24
CA ASN A 121 -22.55 1.81 -15.21
C ASN A 121 -21.78 2.40 -16.42
N LEU A 122 -20.94 1.57 -17.02
CA LEU A 122 -20.10 1.88 -18.16
C LEU A 122 -20.65 1.20 -19.42
N SER A 123 -20.23 1.63 -20.61
CA SER A 123 -20.40 0.78 -21.79
C SER A 123 -19.43 -0.42 -21.73
N ASN A 124 -19.72 -1.50 -22.45
CA ASN A 124 -18.78 -2.63 -22.55
C ASN A 124 -17.41 -2.22 -23.10
N GLU A 125 -17.34 -1.21 -23.97
CA GLU A 125 -16.06 -0.68 -24.47
C GLU A 125 -15.32 0.12 -23.41
N GLU A 126 -16.04 0.94 -22.62
CA GLU A 126 -15.46 1.66 -21.50
C GLU A 126 -14.95 0.69 -20.42
N ALA A 127 -15.70 -0.38 -20.11
CA ALA A 127 -15.29 -1.40 -19.15
C ALA A 127 -14.03 -2.16 -19.58
N LYS A 128 -13.90 -2.49 -20.88
CA LYS A 128 -12.67 -3.09 -21.46
C LYS A 128 -11.43 -2.21 -21.32
N SER A 129 -11.62 -0.90 -21.13
CA SER A 129 -10.51 0.02 -20.95
C SER A 129 -9.90 -0.06 -19.55
N LEU A 130 -10.63 -0.58 -18.55
CA LEU A 130 -10.16 -0.73 -17.18
C LEU A 130 -9.13 -1.86 -17.12
N ALA A 131 -7.94 -1.55 -16.60
CA ALA A 131 -6.82 -2.49 -16.58
C ALA A 131 -6.55 -3.02 -15.17
N THR A 132 -6.37 -2.13 -14.19
CA THR A 132 -5.91 -2.55 -12.85
C THR A 132 -6.52 -1.66 -11.77
N PHE A 133 -6.91 -2.28 -10.67
CA PHE A 133 -7.35 -1.60 -9.45
C PHE A 133 -6.39 -1.92 -8.33
N THR A 134 -5.91 -0.88 -7.65
CA THR A 134 -4.97 -1.00 -6.53
C THR A 134 -5.46 -0.18 -5.35
N ILE A 135 -5.15 -0.64 -4.14
CA ILE A 135 -5.52 0.03 -2.90
C ILE A 135 -4.39 -0.06 -1.90
N GLU A 136 -4.05 1.06 -1.30
CA GLU A 136 -3.00 1.18 -0.30
C GLU A 136 -3.45 2.08 0.86
N PRO A 137 -3.01 1.81 2.10
CA PRO A 137 -3.26 2.72 3.21
C PRO A 137 -2.38 3.97 3.10
N ILE A 138 -2.90 5.12 3.51
CA ILE A 138 -2.11 6.35 3.62
C ILE A 138 -1.44 6.37 4.98
N ILE A 139 -0.12 6.22 4.99
CA ILE A 139 0.70 6.18 6.20
C ILE A 139 1.35 7.55 6.41
N SER A 140 1.06 8.20 7.53
CA SER A 140 1.68 9.46 7.94
C SER A 140 1.94 9.47 9.42
N TYR A 141 3.06 10.07 9.84
CA TYR A 141 3.40 10.20 11.26
C TYR A 141 2.28 10.91 12.04
N SER A 142 1.72 11.99 11.48
CA SER A 142 0.62 12.74 12.10
C SER A 142 -0.61 11.85 12.33
N LEU A 143 -0.95 11.00 11.37
CA LEU A 143 -2.11 10.09 11.47
C LEU A 143 -1.86 8.98 12.49
N ASN A 144 -0.63 8.48 12.57
CA ASN A 144 -0.26 7.48 13.55
C ASN A 144 -0.30 8.03 14.99
N VAL A 145 0.12 9.28 15.19
CA VAL A 145 0.01 9.97 16.48
C VAL A 145 -1.45 10.18 16.86
N GLU A 146 -2.31 10.59 15.92
CA GLU A 146 -3.76 10.70 16.14
C GLU A 146 -4.37 9.35 16.55
N ALA A 147 -4.10 8.29 15.79
CA ALA A 147 -4.59 6.95 16.08
C ALA A 147 -4.10 6.43 17.45
N TYR A 148 -2.86 6.75 17.84
CA TYR A 148 -2.36 6.40 19.16
C TYR A 148 -3.01 7.21 20.28
N ASN A 149 -3.28 8.50 20.06
CA ASN A 149 -4.01 9.33 21.03
C ASN A 149 -5.44 8.78 21.25
N ASP A 150 -6.11 8.37 20.18
CA ASP A 150 -7.41 7.71 20.26
C ASP A 150 -7.31 6.39 21.02
N PHE A 151 -6.30 5.56 20.72
CA PHE A 151 -6.03 4.34 21.47
C PHE A 151 -5.85 4.61 22.97
N VAL A 152 -5.07 5.63 23.34
CA VAL A 152 -4.84 6.03 24.74
C VAL A 152 -6.12 6.51 25.41
N ARG A 153 -6.99 7.24 24.70
CA ARG A 153 -8.27 7.75 25.23
C ARG A 153 -9.28 6.65 25.53
N TYR A 154 -9.30 5.61 24.71
CA TYR A 154 -10.29 4.52 24.82
C TYR A 154 -9.76 3.27 25.53
N SER A 155 -8.48 3.24 25.90
CA SER A 155 -7.86 2.10 26.60
C SER A 155 -7.65 2.38 28.08
N ASP A 156 -7.65 1.30 28.88
CA ASP A 156 -7.33 1.39 30.30
C ASP A 156 -5.88 1.81 30.55
N THR A 157 -5.66 2.54 31.65
CA THR A 157 -4.35 3.07 32.03
C THR A 157 -3.27 1.99 32.18
N THR A 158 -3.65 0.76 32.54
CA THR A 158 -2.74 -0.40 32.62
C THR A 158 -2.25 -0.82 31.23
N THR A 159 -3.15 -0.85 30.24
CA THR A 159 -2.83 -1.21 28.85
C THR A 159 -1.96 -0.15 28.19
N VAL A 160 -2.26 1.13 28.40
CA VAL A 160 -1.48 2.26 27.86
C VAL A 160 -0.03 2.24 28.34
N LYS A 161 0.21 1.84 29.60
CA LYS A 161 1.58 1.73 30.14
C LYS A 161 2.40 0.60 29.51
N GLN A 162 1.74 -0.41 28.93
CA GLN A 162 2.37 -1.60 28.37
C GLN A 162 2.62 -1.49 26.86
N VAL A 163 1.97 -0.56 26.18
CA VAL A 163 2.07 -0.41 24.73
C VAL A 163 2.83 0.87 24.41
N GLU A 164 4.08 0.72 23.97
CA GLU A 164 4.84 1.86 23.45
C GLU A 164 4.33 2.28 22.06
N PHE A 165 4.41 3.58 21.76
CA PHE A 165 4.01 4.14 20.46
C PHE A 165 4.67 3.42 19.27
N LYS A 166 5.96 3.06 19.40
CA LYS A 166 6.71 2.36 18.35
C LYS A 166 6.12 0.97 18.05
N ASP A 167 5.73 0.25 19.10
CA ASP A 167 5.14 -1.09 18.96
C ASP A 167 3.72 -1.02 18.41
N PHE A 168 2.95 0.01 18.81
CA PHE A 168 1.62 0.28 18.24
C PHE A 168 1.71 0.47 16.72
N VAL A 169 2.60 1.35 16.24
CA VAL A 169 2.75 1.62 14.80
C VAL A 169 3.23 0.39 14.03
N LYS A 170 4.12 -0.42 14.63
CA LYS A 170 4.67 -1.63 13.98
C LYS A 170 3.63 -2.74 13.82
N ASN A 171 2.66 -2.84 14.74
CA ASN A 171 1.66 -3.89 14.75
C ASN A 171 0.38 -3.55 13.99
N GLN A 172 0.26 -2.33 13.45
CA GLN A 172 -0.91 -1.97 12.64
C GLN A 172 -0.97 -2.78 11.34
N ILE A 173 -2.16 -3.28 11.01
CA ILE A 173 -2.41 -3.90 9.72
C ILE A 173 -2.97 -2.87 8.74
N LYS A 174 -2.85 -3.13 7.43
CA LYS A 174 -3.28 -2.22 6.35
C LYS A 174 -4.76 -1.76 6.44
N TYR A 175 -5.59 -2.48 7.19
CA TYR A 175 -7.00 -2.16 7.41
C TYR A 175 -7.23 -1.14 8.54
N ASP A 176 -6.27 -0.96 9.44
CA ASP A 176 -6.41 -0.13 10.64
C ASP A 176 -6.19 1.36 10.35
N TYR A 177 -5.58 1.68 9.21
CA TYR A 177 -5.34 3.06 8.81
C TYR A 177 -6.65 3.78 8.49
N LYS A 178 -6.75 5.05 8.89
CA LYS A 178 -7.96 5.88 8.73
C LYS A 178 -8.27 6.21 7.27
N PHE A 179 -7.24 6.37 6.44
CA PHE A 179 -7.38 6.77 5.04
C PHE A 179 -6.74 5.74 4.12
N HIS A 180 -7.39 5.50 2.98
CA HIS A 180 -6.93 4.59 1.94
C HIS A 180 -6.97 5.30 0.59
N GLU A 181 -5.92 5.10 -0.19
CA GLU A 181 -5.84 5.54 -1.57
C GLU A 181 -6.20 4.38 -2.50
N ILE A 182 -7.14 4.62 -3.39
CA ILE A 182 -7.47 3.72 -4.49
C ILE A 182 -6.90 4.31 -5.77
N LYS A 183 -6.09 3.52 -6.47
CA LYS A 183 -5.55 3.88 -7.78
C LYS A 183 -6.10 2.95 -8.85
N VAL A 184 -6.66 3.54 -9.90
CA VAL A 184 -7.23 2.82 -11.04
C VAL A 184 -6.47 3.19 -12.30
N GLU A 185 -6.04 2.18 -13.05
CA GLU A 185 -5.38 2.33 -14.35
C GLU A 185 -6.33 1.92 -15.49
N ALA A 186 -6.43 2.77 -16.52
CA ALA A 186 -7.32 2.55 -17.66
C ALA A 186 -6.74 3.10 -18.97
N ASN A 187 -7.12 2.49 -20.09
CA ASN A 187 -6.74 2.89 -21.44
C ASN A 187 -7.55 4.09 -21.97
N ASN A 188 -8.66 4.42 -21.33
CA ASN A 188 -9.53 5.53 -21.68
C ASN A 188 -9.66 6.47 -20.47
N ASN A 189 -9.35 7.75 -20.64
CA ASN A 189 -9.37 8.71 -19.55
C ASN A 189 -10.78 9.18 -19.11
N LYS A 190 -11.81 8.96 -19.93
CA LYS A 190 -13.17 9.45 -19.62
C LYS A 190 -13.89 8.59 -18.57
N VAL A 191 -13.42 7.37 -18.33
CA VAL A 191 -14.09 6.40 -17.44
C VAL A 191 -14.01 6.79 -15.96
N PHE A 192 -12.95 7.49 -15.53
CA PHE A 192 -12.70 7.79 -14.12
C PHE A 192 -13.84 8.57 -13.43
N SER A 193 -14.49 9.46 -14.17
CA SER A 193 -15.62 10.26 -13.66
C SER A 193 -16.84 9.43 -13.23
N LYS A 194 -17.00 8.22 -13.78
CA LYS A 194 -18.13 7.33 -13.49
C LYS A 194 -17.81 6.29 -12.41
N LEU A 195 -16.51 6.01 -12.17
CA LEU A 195 -16.08 4.94 -11.27
C LEU A 195 -16.51 5.15 -9.82
N LYS A 196 -16.56 6.40 -9.35
CA LYS A 196 -16.97 6.73 -7.99
C LYS A 196 -18.31 6.13 -7.61
N ALA A 197 -19.32 6.30 -8.47
CA ALA A 197 -20.68 5.87 -8.16
C ALA A 197 -20.76 4.34 -8.02
N GLY A 198 -20.14 3.60 -8.94
CA GLY A 198 -20.08 2.14 -8.87
C GLY A 198 -19.30 1.62 -7.67
N LEU A 199 -18.19 2.29 -7.33
CA LEU A 199 -17.40 1.93 -6.15
C LEU A 199 -18.19 2.11 -4.86
N ILE A 200 -18.89 3.25 -4.71
CA ILE A 200 -19.75 3.49 -3.54
C ILE A 200 -20.92 2.50 -3.50
N ALA A 201 -21.55 2.22 -4.64
CA ALA A 201 -22.66 1.28 -4.73
C ALA A 201 -22.27 -0.14 -4.29
N SER A 202 -21.03 -0.57 -4.55
CA SER A 202 -20.54 -1.90 -4.16
C SER A 202 -20.58 -2.18 -2.64
N PHE A 203 -20.56 -1.16 -1.80
CA PHE A 203 -20.69 -1.32 -0.35
C PHE A 203 -22.13 -1.55 0.11
N TYR A 204 -23.11 -1.09 -0.66
CA TYR A 204 -24.53 -1.23 -0.35
C TYR A 204 -25.08 -2.62 -0.68
N ASN A 205 -24.29 -3.47 -1.35
CA ASN A 205 -24.62 -4.88 -1.58
C ASN A 205 -24.40 -5.76 -0.32
N ASN A 206 -23.83 -5.20 0.76
CA ASN A 206 -23.61 -5.92 2.00
C ASN A 206 -24.66 -5.53 3.04
N ASP A 207 -25.64 -6.41 3.24
CA ASP A 207 -26.77 -6.19 4.17
C ASP A 207 -26.30 -5.87 5.60
N TYR A 208 -25.23 -6.52 6.07
CA TYR A 208 -24.68 -6.27 7.40
C TYR A 208 -24.19 -4.82 7.55
N LEU A 209 -23.48 -4.29 6.55
CA LEU A 209 -23.00 -2.91 6.58
C LEU A 209 -24.15 -1.90 6.50
N VAL A 210 -25.19 -2.21 5.73
CA VAL A 210 -26.41 -1.38 5.63
C VAL A 210 -27.17 -1.36 6.95
N SER A 211 -27.37 -2.52 7.58
CA SER A 211 -28.01 -2.60 8.90
C SER A 211 -27.20 -1.88 9.97
N LEU A 212 -25.87 -2.03 9.97
CA LEU A 212 -24.99 -1.35 10.92
C LEU A 212 -25.02 0.18 10.75
N LYS A 213 -25.00 0.66 9.51
CA LYS A 213 -25.18 2.08 9.18
C LYS A 213 -26.50 2.61 9.74
N ASN A 214 -27.60 1.92 9.47
CA ASN A 214 -28.93 2.33 9.92
C ASN A 214 -29.05 2.34 11.45
N ALA A 215 -28.52 1.30 12.12
CA ALA A 215 -28.48 1.23 13.57
C ALA A 215 -27.66 2.36 14.19
N LYS A 216 -26.47 2.66 13.63
CA LYS A 216 -25.61 3.76 14.08
C LYS A 216 -26.29 5.12 13.87
N ALA A 217 -26.95 5.33 12.74
CA ALA A 217 -27.72 6.55 12.47
C ALA A 217 -28.88 6.74 13.46
N LEU A 218 -29.63 5.68 13.75
CA LEU A 218 -30.70 5.71 14.75
C LEU A 218 -30.19 6.01 16.16
N ASN A 219 -29.04 5.44 16.55
CA ASN A 219 -28.42 5.72 17.84
C ASN A 219 -28.00 7.19 17.96
N ILE A 220 -27.37 7.74 16.91
CA ILE A 220 -26.97 9.16 16.86
C ILE A 220 -28.21 10.07 16.97
N GLU A 221 -29.28 9.79 16.23
CA GLU A 221 -30.52 10.57 16.30
C GLU A 221 -31.18 10.48 17.68
N THR A 222 -31.17 9.30 18.29
CA THR A 222 -31.70 9.09 19.65
C THR A 222 -30.89 9.87 20.68
N ASP A 223 -29.56 9.87 20.54
CA ASP A 223 -28.65 10.61 21.41
C ASP A 223 -28.78 12.12 21.24
N GLU A 224 -28.96 12.60 20.02
CA GLU A 224 -29.26 14.00 19.69
C GLU A 224 -30.56 14.45 20.39
N LYS A 225 -31.65 13.70 20.20
CA LYS A 225 -32.95 13.98 20.84
C LYS A 225 -32.87 13.96 22.36
N ARG A 226 -32.18 12.97 22.93
CA ARG A 226 -31.97 12.85 24.38
C ARG A 226 -31.19 14.03 24.93
N THR A 227 -30.10 14.43 24.25
CA THR A 227 -29.24 15.53 24.72
C THR A 227 -29.96 16.88 24.61
N ASN A 228 -30.73 17.11 23.54
CA ASN A 228 -31.57 18.30 23.42
C ASN A 228 -32.62 18.38 24.53
N LYS A 229 -33.32 17.27 24.84
CA LYS A 229 -34.27 17.23 25.97
C LYS A 229 -33.60 17.52 27.31
N ASN A 230 -32.40 16.99 27.55
CA ASN A 230 -31.65 17.27 28.77
C ASN A 230 -31.24 18.75 28.86
N LEU A 231 -30.89 19.37 27.73
CA LEU A 231 -30.57 20.79 27.67
C LEU A 231 -31.80 21.65 27.98
N GLU A 232 -32.97 21.34 27.41
CA GLU A 232 -34.26 21.99 27.71
C GLU A 232 -34.64 21.86 29.19
N GLN A 233 -34.45 20.66 29.77
CA GLN A 233 -34.70 20.41 31.18
C GLN A 233 -33.74 21.20 32.08
N ALA A 234 -32.46 21.27 31.71
CA ALA A 234 -31.46 22.06 32.43
C ALA A 234 -31.78 23.57 32.38
N ASP A 235 -32.20 24.08 31.22
CA ASP A 235 -32.66 25.47 31.08
C ASP A 235 -33.90 25.75 31.96
N SER A 236 -34.85 24.83 31.98
CA SER A 236 -36.06 24.93 32.81
C SER A 236 -35.72 24.93 34.31
N LEU A 237 -34.83 24.03 34.75
CA LEU A 237 -34.33 23.98 36.13
C LEU A 237 -33.61 25.27 36.51
N ARG A 238 -32.76 25.81 35.63
CA ARG A 238 -32.08 27.09 35.84
C ARG A 238 -33.08 28.24 36.03
N GLN A 239 -34.13 28.29 35.22
CA GLN A 239 -35.17 29.31 35.37
C GLN A 239 -35.91 29.19 36.71
N VAL A 240 -36.27 27.97 37.13
CA VAL A 240 -36.91 27.74 38.43
C VAL A 240 -35.97 28.14 39.57
N TYR A 241 -34.69 27.75 39.50
CA TYR A 241 -33.68 28.11 40.49
C TYR A 241 -33.50 29.62 40.61
N ASN A 242 -33.39 30.34 39.49
CA ASN A 242 -33.30 31.80 39.47
C ASN A 242 -34.54 32.47 40.07
N LYS A 243 -35.74 31.93 39.81
CA LYS A 243 -36.98 32.41 40.44
C LYS A 243 -36.96 32.20 41.96
N VAL A 244 -36.49 31.05 42.43
CA VAL A 244 -36.35 30.77 43.87
C VAL A 244 -35.36 31.73 44.52
N LEU A 245 -34.21 32.00 43.90
CA LEU A 245 -33.23 32.97 44.39
C LEU A 245 -33.82 34.39 44.49
N LEU A 246 -34.57 34.84 43.47
CA LEU A 246 -35.26 36.14 43.49
C LEU A 246 -36.31 36.22 44.60
N LEU A 247 -37.07 35.13 44.81
CA LEU A 247 -38.06 35.06 45.88
C LEU A 247 -37.41 35.01 47.27
N GLU A 248 -36.28 34.32 47.44
CA GLU A 248 -35.49 34.33 48.68
C GLU A 248 -34.95 35.74 48.98
N ALA A 249 -34.45 36.46 47.96
CA ALA A 249 -33.95 37.83 48.11
C ALA A 249 -35.05 38.85 48.46
N ASN A 250 -36.29 38.62 48.02
CA ASN A 250 -37.44 39.50 48.27
C ASN A 250 -38.18 39.21 49.59
N LYS A 251 -37.76 38.23 50.40
CA LYS A 251 -38.39 37.97 51.71
C LYS A 251 -38.02 39.09 52.70
N PRO A 252 -39.01 39.67 53.44
CA PRO A 252 -38.71 40.68 54.45
C PRO A 252 -37.80 40.09 55.53
N PHE A 253 -36.69 40.78 55.81
CA PHE A 253 -35.68 40.35 56.77
C PHE A 253 -36.28 40.27 58.17
N SER A 254 -36.54 39.06 58.66
CA SER A 254 -37.10 38.82 60.00
C SER A 254 -36.14 37.93 60.78
N GLY A 255 -35.38 38.56 61.68
CA GLY A 255 -34.62 37.91 62.74
C GLY A 255 -33.18 37.48 62.42
N THR A 256 -32.29 37.78 63.37
CA THR A 256 -30.85 37.46 63.39
C THR A 256 -30.62 35.94 63.54
N ASN A 257 -30.80 35.16 62.47
CA ASN A 257 -30.30 33.79 62.40
C ASN A 257 -29.02 33.77 61.56
N ILE A 258 -27.87 33.81 62.23
CA ILE A 258 -26.56 33.63 61.59
C ILE A 258 -26.36 32.13 61.37
N ASP A 259 -26.82 31.63 60.23
CA ASP A 259 -26.44 30.31 59.73
C ASP A 259 -25.10 30.40 58.99
N MET A 260 -24.00 30.18 59.72
CA MET A 260 -22.62 30.22 59.21
C MET A 260 -22.26 29.04 58.29
N ALA A 261 -23.15 28.07 58.08
CA ALA A 261 -22.88 26.90 57.24
C ALA A 261 -23.25 27.10 55.75
N GLN A 262 -24.17 28.02 55.43
CA GLN A 262 -24.79 28.12 54.08
C GLN A 262 -23.96 28.88 53.03
N GLY A 263 -22.91 29.60 53.43
CA GLY A 263 -22.22 30.59 52.57
C GLY A 263 -21.30 30.01 51.48
N LYS A 264 -20.95 28.72 51.56
CA LYS A 264 -20.07 28.04 50.58
C LYS A 264 -20.84 27.19 49.56
N ASP A 265 -21.95 26.56 49.93
CA ASP A 265 -22.67 25.61 49.05
C ASP A 265 -23.60 26.28 48.02
N LYS A 266 -24.21 27.43 48.32
CA LYS A 266 -25.17 28.06 47.39
C LYS A 266 -24.51 28.67 46.14
N ARG A 267 -23.24 29.12 46.24
CA ARG A 267 -22.50 29.73 45.12
C ARG A 267 -22.07 28.71 44.05
N ASN A 268 -21.97 27.44 44.40
CA ASN A 268 -21.49 26.41 43.48
C ASN A 268 -22.60 25.85 42.59
N LYS A 269 -23.86 25.80 43.06
CA LYS A 269 -24.97 25.15 42.32
C LYS A 269 -25.34 25.84 41.02
N GLU A 270 -25.30 27.18 40.97
CA GLU A 270 -25.56 27.93 39.74
C GLU A 270 -24.46 27.69 38.70
N LEU A 271 -23.20 27.72 39.15
CA LEU A 271 -22.05 27.41 38.32
C LEU A 271 -22.06 25.95 37.83
N GLU A 272 -22.48 25.01 38.68
CA GLU A 272 -22.67 23.60 38.31
C GLU A 272 -23.76 23.42 37.25
N LEU A 273 -24.89 24.11 37.37
CA LEU A 273 -25.95 24.13 36.36
C LEU A 273 -25.43 24.69 35.03
N PHE A 274 -24.68 25.79 35.07
CA PHE A 274 -24.07 26.38 33.88
C PHE A 274 -23.06 25.42 33.23
N ASN A 275 -22.14 24.84 34.01
CA ASN A 275 -21.16 23.87 33.53
C ASN A 275 -21.84 22.62 32.94
N THR A 276 -22.94 22.18 33.55
CA THR A 276 -23.73 21.04 33.03
C THR A 276 -24.36 21.36 31.67
N GLN A 277 -24.84 22.59 31.46
CA GLN A 277 -25.34 23.01 30.16
C GLN A 277 -24.24 23.07 29.10
N ASP A 278 -23.06 23.56 29.48
CA ASP A 278 -21.90 23.60 28.59
C ASP A 278 -21.48 22.18 28.16
N LEU A 279 -21.43 21.25 29.12
CA LEU A 279 -21.19 19.82 28.85
C LEU A 279 -22.21 19.22 27.86
N TYR A 280 -23.49 19.57 27.97
CA TYR A 280 -24.50 19.11 27.01
C TYR A 280 -24.33 19.74 25.63
N ARG A 281 -23.89 21.00 25.54
CA ARG A 281 -23.58 21.66 24.27
C ARG A 281 -22.36 21.05 23.60
N ASP A 282 -21.30 20.80 24.35
CA ASP A 282 -20.11 20.09 23.87
C ASP A 282 -20.47 18.69 23.37
N LYS A 283 -21.34 17.99 24.11
CA LYS A 283 -21.86 16.70 23.69
C LYS A 283 -22.66 16.79 22.38
N LEU A 284 -23.46 17.84 22.16
CA LEU A 284 -24.14 18.05 20.89
C LEU A 284 -23.17 18.30 19.74
N ILE A 285 -22.09 19.06 19.97
CA ILE A 285 -21.02 19.24 18.97
C ILE A 285 -20.38 17.89 18.64
N ALA A 286 -20.08 17.07 19.64
CA ALA A 286 -19.54 15.72 19.44
C ALA A 286 -20.51 14.81 18.67
N ILE A 287 -21.80 14.85 18.97
CA ILE A 287 -22.85 14.10 18.25
C ILE A 287 -22.93 14.56 16.79
N ASN A 288 -22.86 15.87 16.52
CA ASN A 288 -22.87 16.40 15.16
C ASN A 288 -21.63 15.98 14.37
N ASN A 289 -20.46 15.94 15.01
CA ASN A 289 -19.25 15.40 14.39
C ASN A 289 -19.39 13.90 14.12
N ASP A 290 -19.88 13.10 15.08
CA ASP A 290 -20.12 11.66 14.89
C ASP A 290 -21.12 11.40 13.76
N LYS A 291 -22.15 12.25 13.64
CA LYS A 291 -23.13 12.23 12.54
C LYS A 291 -22.45 12.48 11.20
N ALA A 292 -21.65 13.54 11.07
CA ALA A 292 -20.94 13.84 9.83
C ALA A 292 -19.95 12.74 9.43
N GLU A 293 -19.27 12.12 10.40
CA GLU A 293 -18.31 11.06 10.13
C GLU A 293 -18.99 9.73 9.77
N ASN A 294 -20.04 9.33 10.49
CA ASN A 294 -20.64 7.99 10.39
C ASN A 294 -21.93 7.92 9.58
N GLN A 295 -22.34 9.02 8.91
CA GLN A 295 -23.52 9.04 8.04
C GLN A 295 -23.42 8.09 6.85
N ASN A 296 -22.21 7.79 6.37
CA ASN A 296 -21.96 6.91 5.22
C ASN A 296 -21.03 5.75 5.59
N ILE A 297 -21.17 4.61 4.90
CA ILE A 297 -20.28 3.44 5.06
C ILE A 297 -18.84 3.83 4.69
N ILE A 298 -18.68 4.65 3.65
CA ILE A 298 -17.41 5.23 3.23
C ILE A 298 -17.57 6.73 2.97
N ASN A 299 -16.56 7.52 3.32
CA ASN A 299 -16.48 8.94 2.99
C ASN A 299 -15.41 9.18 1.94
N VAL A 300 -15.74 9.95 0.89
CA VAL A 300 -14.77 10.34 -0.14
C VAL A 300 -14.11 11.64 0.28
N VAL A 301 -12.81 11.59 0.57
CA VAL A 301 -12.01 12.75 0.99
C VAL A 301 -11.49 13.49 -0.23
N SER A 302 -11.04 12.75 -1.24
CA SER A 302 -10.60 13.29 -2.54
C SER A 302 -11.10 12.39 -3.65
N ASP A 303 -11.78 12.98 -4.63
CA ASP A 303 -12.38 12.26 -5.76
C ASP A 303 -11.34 11.94 -6.85
N PHE A 304 -11.68 11.05 -7.78
CA PHE A 304 -10.85 10.79 -8.95
C PHE A 304 -10.66 12.06 -9.79
N ASN A 305 -9.41 12.30 -10.19
CA ASN A 305 -9.10 13.31 -11.19
C ASN A 305 -9.82 12.98 -12.52
N LYS A 306 -10.67 13.89 -13.02
CA LYS A 306 -11.57 13.67 -14.17
C LYS A 306 -10.90 13.12 -15.44
N LEU A 307 -9.63 13.45 -15.68
CA LEU A 307 -8.89 13.07 -16.88
C LEU A 307 -7.74 12.09 -16.60
N GLY A 308 -7.51 11.72 -15.34
CA GLY A 308 -6.35 10.95 -14.91
C GLY A 308 -5.01 11.62 -15.25
N THR A 309 -3.94 11.08 -14.69
CA THR A 309 -2.57 11.39 -15.10
C THR A 309 -2.11 10.34 -16.10
N LYS A 310 -1.47 10.77 -17.19
CA LYS A 310 -0.90 9.84 -18.17
C LYS A 310 0.25 9.09 -17.51
N THR A 311 0.10 7.77 -17.39
CA THR A 311 1.12 6.90 -16.80
C THR A 311 1.86 6.18 -17.91
N ASN A 312 3.16 6.43 -18.03
CA ASN A 312 4.05 5.60 -18.83
C ASN A 312 4.30 4.30 -18.04
N VAL A 313 3.31 3.40 -18.02
CA VAL A 313 3.55 2.05 -17.50
C VAL A 313 4.64 1.41 -18.36
N ILE A 314 5.61 0.78 -17.69
CA ILE A 314 6.86 0.22 -18.22
C ILE A 314 6.67 -0.27 -19.66
N TYR A 315 7.13 0.55 -20.61
CA TYR A 315 7.27 0.09 -21.98
C TYR A 315 8.26 -1.08 -21.93
N ARG A 316 7.77 -2.32 -22.06
CA ARG A 316 8.58 -3.35 -22.71
C ARG A 316 8.82 -2.81 -24.11
N LYS A 317 9.97 -2.14 -24.27
CA LYS A 317 10.34 -1.48 -25.53
C LYS A 317 10.15 -2.52 -26.63
N PRO A 318 9.65 -2.16 -27.82
CA PRO A 318 9.42 -3.12 -28.92
C PRO A 318 10.67 -3.97 -29.24
N GLY A 319 11.87 -3.48 -28.88
CA GLY A 319 13.11 -4.25 -28.94
C GLY A 319 13.17 -5.50 -28.06
N THR A 320 12.36 -5.67 -27.01
CA THR A 320 12.41 -6.88 -26.15
C THR A 320 12.00 -8.13 -26.93
N TYR A 321 10.96 -8.04 -27.75
CA TYR A 321 10.53 -9.16 -28.61
C TYR A 321 11.54 -9.43 -29.72
N ALA A 322 12.18 -8.38 -30.26
CA ALA A 322 13.28 -8.52 -31.21
C ALA A 322 14.50 -9.25 -30.61
N PHE A 323 14.94 -8.86 -29.40
CA PHE A 323 16.05 -9.53 -28.71
C PHE A 323 15.70 -10.94 -28.26
N MET A 324 14.47 -11.20 -27.83
CA MET A 324 14.03 -12.55 -27.43
C MET A 324 14.02 -13.51 -28.61
N LEU A 325 13.47 -13.09 -29.76
CA LEU A 325 13.48 -13.91 -30.97
C LEU A 325 14.90 -14.09 -31.52
N PHE A 326 15.72 -13.05 -31.52
CA PHE A 326 17.14 -13.16 -31.87
C PHE A 326 17.88 -14.16 -30.96
N GLY A 327 17.64 -14.12 -29.65
CA GLY A 327 18.25 -15.06 -28.70
C GLY A 327 17.82 -16.52 -28.97
N LEU A 328 16.53 -16.75 -29.23
CA LEU A 328 16.01 -18.07 -29.57
C LEU A 328 16.56 -18.60 -30.90
N THR A 329 16.64 -17.77 -31.93
CA THR A 329 17.19 -18.18 -33.24
C THR A 329 18.69 -18.43 -33.14
N PHE A 330 19.43 -17.58 -32.43
CA PHE A 330 20.86 -17.76 -32.18
C PHE A 330 21.15 -19.08 -31.46
N LEU A 331 20.40 -19.38 -30.39
CA LEU A 331 20.55 -20.61 -29.62
C LEU A 331 20.15 -21.85 -30.43
N GLY A 332 19.06 -21.75 -31.21
CA GLY A 332 18.64 -22.83 -32.12
C GLY A 332 19.69 -23.15 -33.18
N LEU A 333 20.32 -22.13 -33.78
CA LEU A 333 21.38 -22.31 -34.77
C LEU A 333 22.64 -22.93 -34.17
N LEU A 334 23.01 -22.54 -32.93
CA LEU A 334 24.11 -23.19 -32.20
C LEU A 334 23.84 -24.68 -31.98
N LEU A 335 22.62 -25.06 -31.60
CA LEU A 335 22.25 -26.47 -31.44
C LEU A 335 22.31 -27.25 -32.76
N VAL A 336 21.94 -26.63 -33.88
CA VAL A 336 22.04 -27.25 -35.21
C VAL A 336 23.50 -27.49 -35.59
N GLU A 337 24.38 -26.51 -35.39
CA GLU A 337 25.81 -26.68 -35.66
C GLU A 337 26.45 -27.70 -34.73
N LEU A 338 26.10 -27.68 -33.44
CA LEU A 338 26.53 -28.69 -32.49
C LEU A 338 26.10 -30.10 -32.93
N ASN A 339 24.85 -30.25 -33.39
CA ASN A 339 24.36 -31.53 -33.90
C ASN A 339 25.10 -31.98 -35.18
N LYS A 340 25.40 -31.06 -36.11
CA LYS A 340 26.22 -31.36 -37.30
C LYS A 340 27.63 -31.80 -36.90
N TYR A 341 28.24 -31.13 -35.93
CA TYR A 341 29.52 -31.50 -35.38
C TYR A 341 29.47 -32.90 -34.74
N LEU A 342 28.49 -33.17 -33.88
CA LEU A 342 28.29 -34.47 -33.23
C LEU A 342 28.06 -35.62 -34.23
N LYS A 343 27.36 -35.37 -35.35
CA LYS A 343 27.18 -36.37 -36.43
C LYS A 343 28.47 -36.70 -37.18
N THR A 344 29.36 -35.71 -37.30
CA THR A 344 30.66 -35.86 -37.97
C THR A 344 31.73 -36.39 -37.01
N TYR A 345 31.46 -36.28 -35.70
CA TYR A 345 32.27 -36.83 -34.63
C TYR A 345 32.16 -38.37 -34.61
N LYS A 346 32.85 -39.02 -35.55
CA LYS A 346 33.22 -40.42 -35.36
C LYS A 346 34.18 -40.47 -34.17
N LYS A 347 33.79 -41.22 -33.14
CA LYS A 347 34.71 -41.59 -32.05
C LYS A 347 36.03 -42.08 -32.67
N PRO A 348 37.19 -41.67 -32.11
CA PRO A 348 38.47 -42.28 -32.49
C PRO A 348 38.44 -43.79 -32.28
#